data_AF-A0A1I6ZV10-F1
#
_entry.id   AF-A0A1I6ZV10-F1
#
_cell.length_a   1.000
_cell.length_b   1.000
_cell.length_c   1.000
_cell.angle_alpha   90.00
_cell.angle_beta   90.00
_cell.angle_gamma   90.00
#
_symmetry.space_group_name_H-M   'P 1'
#
loop_
_entity.id
_entity.type
_entity.pdbx_description
1 polymer ?
#
loop_
_entity_poly.entity_id
_entity_poly.type
_entity_poly.pdbx_seq_one_letter_code
_entity_poly.pdbx_strand_id
1 'polypeptide(L)'
;MSLENPNAGEDVNALEGIMSTYQSEIRDNTILQAEFAKLKDYLEHSGEHSLKERLQVFEHILEELQENSGDHLRMTEESPQLDHHEMESNRHLDEQETLRDALNRFGSRYLN
;
A
#
# COMPACT_ATOMS: atom_id res chain seq x y z
N MET A 1 -2.63 21.74 23.05
CA MET A 1 -2.85 20.44 23.69
C MET A 1 -2.45 19.40 22.67
N SER A 2 -1.39 18.63 22.92
CA SER A 2 -1.00 17.53 22.02
C SER A 2 -1.97 16.38 22.24
N LEU A 3 -2.69 16.02 21.18
CA LEU A 3 -3.46 14.79 21.11
C LEU A 3 -2.44 13.67 20.84
N GLU A 4 -1.77 13.19 21.88
CA GLU A 4 -1.00 11.94 21.77
C GLU A 4 -2.00 10.83 21.41
N ASN A 5 -1.87 10.27 20.21
CA ASN A 5 -2.65 9.14 19.76
C ASN A 5 -2.21 7.91 20.58
N PRO A 6 -3.05 7.38 21.50
CA PRO A 6 -2.64 6.29 22.40
C PRO A 6 -2.31 4.99 21.64
N ASN A 7 -2.66 4.91 20.35
CA ASN A 7 -2.50 3.73 19.51
C ASN A 7 -1.43 3.90 18.41
N ALA A 8 -0.61 4.96 18.42
CA ALA A 8 0.39 5.20 17.37
C ALA A 8 1.33 4.00 17.13
N GLY A 9 1.67 3.25 18.19
CA GLY A 9 2.44 2.02 18.06
C GLY A 9 1.67 0.87 17.40
N GLU A 10 0.36 0.74 17.61
CA GLU A 10 -0.48 -0.27 16.94
C GLU A 10 -0.67 0.07 15.46
N ASP A 11 -0.82 1.36 15.13
CA ASP A 11 -0.95 1.85 13.76
C ASP A 11 0.31 1.52 12.94
N VAL A 12 1.49 1.86 13.48
CA VAL A 12 2.79 1.58 12.83
C VAL A 12 3.01 0.08 12.68
N ASN A 13 2.78 -0.72 13.73
CA ASN A 13 2.93 -2.17 13.66
C ASN A 13 2.00 -2.82 12.63
N ALA A 14 0.76 -2.31 12.50
CA ALA A 14 -0.17 -2.80 11.49
C ALA A 14 0.29 -2.48 10.07
N LEU A 15 0.81 -1.27 9.84
CA LEU A 15 1.39 -0.89 8.55
C LEU A 15 2.64 -1.71 8.22
N GLU A 16 3.54 -1.91 9.18
CA GLU A 16 4.74 -2.75 9.00
C GLU A 16 4.38 -4.21 8.70
N GLY A 17 3.31 -4.73 9.31
CA GLY A 17 2.78 -6.06 8.98
C GLY A 17 2.32 -6.17 7.53
N ILE A 18 1.65 -5.13 7.00
CA ILE A 18 1.27 -5.06 5.58
C ILE A 18 2.54 -5.00 4.72
N MET A 19 3.47 -4.11 5.03
CA MET A 19 4.72 -3.95 4.26
C MET A 19 5.54 -5.25 4.21
N SER A 20 5.60 -6.00 5.31
CA SER A 20 6.31 -7.28 5.38
C SER A 20 5.59 -8.39 4.61
N THR A 21 4.26 -8.38 4.57
CA THR A 21 3.46 -9.41 3.90
C THR A 21 3.53 -9.26 2.38
N TYR A 22 3.48 -8.03 1.88
CA TYR A 22 3.43 -7.70 0.46
C TYR A 22 4.73 -7.04 -0.03
N GLN A 23 5.86 -7.49 0.52
CA GLN A 23 7.16 -6.87 0.27
C GLN A 23 7.56 -6.92 -1.23
N SER A 24 7.19 -7.97 -1.96
CA SER A 24 7.41 -8.10 -3.41
C SER A 24 6.81 -6.90 -4.15
N GLU A 25 5.50 -6.72 -4.00
CA GLU A 25 4.74 -5.67 -4.67
C GLU A 25 5.21 -4.26 -4.31
N ILE A 26 5.60 -4.04 -3.05
CA ILE A 26 6.04 -2.72 -2.58
C ILE A 26 7.46 -2.41 -3.02
N ARG A 27 8.35 -3.42 -3.06
CA ARG A 27 9.77 -3.22 -3.38
C ARG A 27 10.01 -3.01 -4.86
N ASP A 28 9.20 -3.63 -5.71
CA ASP A 28 9.33 -3.53 -7.16
C ASP A 28 8.76 -2.20 -7.71
N ASN A 29 8.04 -1.43 -6.89
CA ASN A 29 7.54 -0.09 -7.20
C ASN A 29 8.16 0.98 -6.29
N THR A 30 9.05 1.81 -6.86
CA THR A 30 9.75 2.86 -6.12
C THR A 30 8.83 3.94 -5.54
N ILE A 31 7.69 4.21 -6.18
CA ILE A 31 6.72 5.20 -5.70
C ILE A 31 6.00 4.63 -4.48
N LEU A 32 5.51 3.40 -4.56
CA LEU A 32 4.91 2.71 -3.41
C LEU A 32 5.89 2.64 -2.24
N GLN A 33 7.16 2.27 -2.49
CA GLN A 33 8.17 2.24 -1.44
C GLN A 33 8.29 3.59 -0.70
N ALA A 34 8.32 4.70 -1.44
CA ALA A 34 8.42 6.04 -0.88
C ALA A 34 7.17 6.44 -0.09
N GLU A 35 5.98 6.18 -0.63
CA GLU A 35 4.72 6.55 0.00
C GLU A 35 4.41 5.70 1.25
N PHE A 36 4.76 4.40 1.25
CA PHE A 36 4.70 3.58 2.46
C PHE A 36 5.65 4.06 3.54
N ALA A 37 6.88 4.44 3.19
CA ALA A 37 7.84 4.99 4.14
C ALA A 37 7.34 6.32 4.73
N LYS A 38 6.74 7.17 3.90
CA LYS A 38 6.15 8.44 4.31
C LYS A 38 4.93 8.25 5.21
N LEU A 39 4.04 7.29 4.89
CA LEU A 39 2.90 6.97 5.74
C LEU A 39 3.36 6.46 7.11
N LYS A 40 4.39 5.61 7.13
CA LYS A 40 4.99 5.12 8.38
C LYS A 40 5.52 6.29 9.22
N ASP A 41 6.31 7.18 8.62
CA ASP A 41 6.85 8.36 9.30
C ASP A 41 5.73 9.24 9.88
N TYR A 42 4.65 9.45 9.13
CA TYR A 42 3.51 10.26 9.59
C TYR A 42 2.72 9.61 10.73
N LEU A 43 2.72 8.27 10.81
CA LEU A 43 2.13 7.53 11.92
C LEU A 43 3.04 7.57 13.16
N GLU A 44 4.35 7.42 12.98
CA GLU A 44 5.35 7.52 14.07
C GLU A 44 5.35 8.93 14.68
N HIS A 45 5.16 9.96 13.86
CA HIS A 45 5.12 11.36 14.26
C HIS A 45 3.69 11.94 14.22
N SER A 46 2.70 11.20 14.74
CA SER A 46 1.28 11.57 14.66
C SER A 46 0.92 12.91 15.31
N GLY A 47 1.79 13.45 16.17
CA GLY A 47 1.66 14.79 16.76
C GLY A 47 2.13 15.93 15.86
N GLU A 48 2.92 15.62 14.84
CA GLU A 48 3.48 16.57 13.86
C GLU A 48 2.65 16.59 12.56
N HIS A 49 2.01 15.47 12.23
CA HIS A 49 1.19 15.32 11.02
C HIS A 49 -0.30 15.17 11.30
N SER A 50 -1.09 15.95 10.57
CA SER A 50 -2.55 15.90 10.66
C SER A 50 -3.11 14.58 10.11
N LEU A 51 -4.33 14.23 10.53
CA LEU A 51 -5.07 13.12 9.94
C LEU A 51 -5.26 13.29 8.43
N LYS A 52 -5.47 14.53 7.97
CA LYS A 52 -5.62 14.85 6.55
C LYS A 52 -4.37 14.49 5.76
N GLU A 53 -3.18 14.81 6.26
CA GLU A 53 -1.92 14.47 5.59
C GLU A 53 -1.71 12.96 5.51
N ARG A 54 -2.06 12.23 6.58
CA ARG A 54 -2.02 10.76 6.57
C ARG A 54 -2.98 10.16 5.56
N LEU A 55 -4.22 10.68 5.49
CA LEU A 55 -5.22 10.25 4.51
C LEU A 55 -4.76 10.54 3.07
N GLN A 56 -4.13 11.69 2.81
CA GLN A 56 -3.62 12.01 1.48
C GLN A 56 -2.54 11.04 1.00
N VAL A 57 -1.59 10.70 1.86
CA VAL A 57 -0.56 9.69 1.54
C VAL A 57 -1.21 8.32 1.33
N PHE A 58 -2.15 7.95 2.20
CA PHE A 58 -2.87 6.68 2.09
C PHE A 58 -3.68 6.56 0.80
N GLU A 59 -4.41 7.61 0.41
CA GLU A 59 -5.16 7.68 -0.85
C GLU A 59 -4.20 7.54 -2.04
N HIS A 60 -3.05 8.21 -1.99
CA HIS A 60 -2.06 8.13 -3.07
C HIS A 60 -1.50 6.71 -3.24
N ILE A 61 -1.23 5.97 -2.13
CA ILE A 61 -0.84 4.55 -2.20
C ILE A 61 -1.91 3.72 -2.92
N LEU A 62 -3.20 3.98 -2.68
CA LEU A 62 -4.29 3.24 -3.34
C LEU A 62 -4.37 3.57 -4.83
N GLU A 63 -4.12 4.81 -5.23
CA GLU A 63 -4.09 5.24 -6.64
C GLU A 63 -2.94 4.56 -7.38
N GLU A 64 -1.73 4.54 -6.80
CA GLU A 64 -0.55 3.91 -7.41
C GLU A 64 -0.73 2.39 -7.58
N LEU A 65 -1.37 1.71 -6.62
CA LEU A 65 -1.72 0.30 -6.76
C LEU A 65 -2.72 0.06 -7.90
N GLN A 66 -3.68 0.96 -8.07
CA GLN A 66 -4.65 0.87 -9.17
C GLN A 66 -3.98 1.07 -10.53
N GLU A 67 -3.06 2.04 -10.65
CA GLU A 67 -2.29 2.26 -11.88
C GLU A 67 -1.43 1.03 -12.24
N ASN A 68 -0.69 0.51 -11.26
CA ASN A 68 0.21 -0.64 -11.47
C ASN A 68 -0.55 -1.90 -11.92
N SER A 69 -1.70 -2.20 -11.29
CA SER A 69 -2.55 -3.32 -11.69
C SER A 69 -3.12 -3.15 -13.11
N GLY A 70 -3.45 -1.93 -13.50
CA GLY A 70 -3.91 -1.60 -14.85
C GLY A 70 -2.84 -1.82 -15.92
N ASP A 71 -1.60 -1.42 -15.63
CA ASP A 71 -0.47 -1.63 -16.54
C ASP A 71 -0.13 -3.12 -16.70
N HIS A 72 -0.12 -3.87 -15.60
CA HIS A 72 0.09 -5.33 -15.65
C HIS A 72 -0.98 -6.06 -16.46
N LEU A 73 -2.25 -5.67 -16.33
CA LEU A 73 -3.35 -6.25 -17.10
C LEU A 73 -3.13 -6.02 -18.61
N ARG A 74 -2.81 -4.78 -19.01
CA ARG A 74 -2.59 -4.41 -20.42
C ARG A 74 -1.41 -5.15 -21.04
N MET A 75 -0.30 -5.27 -20.31
CA MET A 75 0.86 -6.04 -20.78
C MET A 75 0.55 -7.51 -21.01
N THR A 76 -0.32 -8.09 -20.16
CA THR A 76 -0.76 -9.49 -20.27
C THR A 76 -1.70 -9.68 -21.47
N GLU A 77 -2.58 -8.71 -21.76
CA GLU A 77 -3.47 -8.75 -22.93
C GLU A 77 -2.74 -8.56 -24.27
N GLU A 78 -1.63 -7.81 -24.30
CA GLU A 78 -0.88 -7.49 -25.54
C GLU A 78 0.19 -8.53 -25.93
N SER A 79 0.59 -9.45 -25.03
CA SER A 79 1.67 -10.44 -25.26
C SER A 79 1.19 -11.89 -25.10
N PRO A 80 0.77 -12.59 -26.17
CA PRO A 80 0.23 -13.96 -26.09
C PRO A 80 1.33 -15.05 -26.00
N GLN A 81 2.47 -14.78 -25.34
CA GLN A 81 3.60 -15.72 -25.25
C GLN A 81 3.74 -16.34 -23.85
N LEU A 82 3.45 -17.65 -23.80
CA LEU A 82 3.88 -18.70 -22.84
C LEU A 82 3.27 -18.67 -21.42
N ASP A 83 2.49 -19.72 -21.12
CA ASP A 83 1.85 -20.16 -19.84
C ASP A 83 2.50 -19.70 -18.52
N HIS A 84 3.84 -19.61 -18.45
CA HIS A 84 4.56 -19.22 -17.24
C HIS A 84 4.48 -17.71 -16.94
N HIS A 85 4.49 -16.85 -17.96
CA HIS A 85 4.35 -15.41 -17.78
C HIS A 85 2.93 -15.01 -17.37
N GLU A 86 1.91 -15.71 -17.90
CA GLU A 86 0.52 -15.50 -17.49
C GLU A 86 0.30 -15.90 -16.02
N MET A 87 0.91 -16.99 -15.54
CA MET A 87 0.76 -17.43 -14.15
C MET A 87 1.40 -16.45 -13.16
N GLU A 88 2.57 -15.89 -13.50
CA GLU A 88 3.24 -14.88 -12.68
C GLU A 88 2.48 -13.55 -12.71
N SER A 89 2.06 -13.06 -13.88
CA SER A 89 1.25 -11.84 -13.99
C SER A 89 -0.07 -11.93 -13.23
N ASN A 90 -0.79 -13.05 -13.33
CA ASN A 90 -2.04 -13.26 -12.59
C ASN A 90 -1.82 -13.29 -11.08
N ARG A 91 -0.68 -13.83 -10.63
CA ARG A 91 -0.31 -13.83 -9.22
C ARG A 91 -0.02 -12.41 -8.71
N HIS A 92 0.68 -11.58 -9.49
CA HIS A 92 0.90 -10.18 -9.12
C HIS A 92 -0.41 -9.40 -9.02
N LEU A 93 -1.35 -9.61 -9.95
CA LEU A 93 -2.67 -8.99 -9.88
C LEU A 93 -3.45 -9.39 -8.61
N ASP A 94 -3.40 -10.66 -8.22
CA ASP A 94 -4.02 -11.17 -6.98
C ASP A 94 -3.33 -10.61 -5.71
N GLU A 95 -1.99 -10.58 -5.69
CA GLU A 95 -1.21 -9.98 -4.59
C GLU A 95 -1.49 -8.47 -4.45
N GLN A 96 -1.72 -7.74 -5.55
CA GLN A 96 -2.10 -6.32 -5.50
C GLN A 96 -3.54 -6.10 -5.03
N GLU A 97 -4.48 -6.94 -5.44
CA GLU A 97 -5.87 -6.86 -4.95
C GLU A 97 -5.92 -7.12 -3.44
N THR A 98 -5.21 -8.14 -2.96
CA THR A 98 -5.14 -8.48 -1.53
C THR A 98 -4.40 -7.44 -0.70
N LEU A 99 -3.34 -6.81 -1.24
CA LEU A 99 -2.68 -5.65 -0.64
C LEU A 99 -3.64 -4.47 -0.50
N ARG A 100 -4.39 -4.14 -1.56
CA ARG A 100 -5.38 -3.05 -1.55
C ARG A 100 -6.47 -3.30 -0.50
N ASP A 101 -6.95 -4.53 -0.38
CA ASP A 101 -7.92 -4.92 0.65
C ASP A 101 -7.34 -4.79 2.07
N ALA A 102 -6.08 -5.18 2.27
CA ALA A 102 -5.40 -5.00 3.55
C ALA A 102 -5.27 -3.52 3.91
N LEU A 103 -4.95 -2.66 2.94
CA LEU A 103 -4.90 -1.22 3.11
C LEU A 103 -6.26 -0.62 3.43
N ASN A 104 -7.33 -1.00 2.73
CA ASN A 104 -8.68 -0.51 3.03
C ASN A 104 -9.11 -0.86 4.46
N ARG A 105 -8.77 -2.07 4.94
CA ARG A 105 -9.01 -2.48 6.33
C ARG A 105 -8.17 -1.67 7.31
N PHE A 106 -6.92 -1.38 6.95
CA PHE A 106 -6.04 -0.51 7.73
C PHE A 106 -6.63 0.91 7.86
N GLY A 107 -6.94 1.56 6.74
CA GLY A 107 -7.50 2.92 6.72
C GLY A 107 -8.79 3.02 7.53
N SER A 108 -9.70 2.04 7.38
CA SER A 108 -10.96 2.00 8.12
C SER A 108 -10.78 1.91 9.64
N ARG A 109 -9.69 1.28 10.10
CA ARG A 109 -9.45 1.00 11.51
C ARG A 109 -8.54 2.03 12.19
N TYR A 110 -7.55 2.54 11.48
CA TYR A 110 -6.46 3.34 12.05
C TYR A 110 -6.39 4.77 11.51
N LEU A 111 -7.09 5.08 10.41
CA LEU A 111 -7.15 6.42 9.79
C LEU A 111 -8.57 7.03 9.80
N ASN A 112 -9.42 6.61 10.74
CA ASN A 112 -10.80 7.09 10.91
C ASN A 112 -10.96 7.98 12.15
#